data_AF-A0A8H9LYJ7-F1
#
_entry.id   AF-A0A8H9LYJ7-F1
#
_cell.length_a   1.000
_cell.length_b   1.000
_cell.length_c   1.000
_cell.angle_alpha   90.00
_cell.angle_beta   90.00
_cell.angle_gamma   90.00
#
_symmetry.space_group_name_H-M   'P 1'
#
loop_
_entity.id
_entity.type
_entity.pdbx_description
1 polymer ?
#
loop_
_entity_poly.entity_id
_entity_poly.type
_entity_poly.pdbx_seq_one_letter_code
_entity_poly.pdbx_strand_id
1 'polypeptide(L)'
;MIDISPAESNDMNVTDAELSKVTTIVIELLKKWGLNEKQKTALIGEFTSPEIHMRLSLLLNIHEELRLMFDNPLNIFGFMTMINHNEPFYGIRPIDLLHAKILKD
;
A
#
# COMPACT_ATOMS: atom_id res chain seq x y z
N MET A 1 -19.80 -41.72 -5.73
CA MET A 1 -19.17 -41.15 -4.52
C MET A 1 -17.95 -40.39 -5.02
N ILE A 2 -18.13 -39.10 -5.32
CA ILE A 2 -17.05 -38.25 -5.82
C ILE A 2 -16.38 -37.68 -4.58
N ASP A 3 -15.14 -38.09 -4.36
CA ASP A 3 -14.26 -37.52 -3.34
C ASP A 3 -13.95 -36.09 -3.76
N ILE A 4 -14.63 -35.14 -3.11
CA ILE A 4 -14.34 -33.71 -3.25
C ILE A 4 -13.25 -33.43 -2.21
N SER A 5 -12.00 -33.72 -2.57
CA SER A 5 -10.87 -33.17 -1.84
C SER A 5 -11.04 -31.65 -1.82
N PRO A 6 -10.97 -30.99 -0.64
CA PRO A 6 -10.96 -29.54 -0.59
C PRO A 6 -9.71 -29.11 -1.35
N ALA A 7 -9.90 -28.34 -2.43
CA ALA A 7 -8.83 -27.63 -3.09
C ALA A 7 -8.00 -26.96 -1.99
N GLU A 8 -6.73 -27.35 -1.91
CA GLU A 8 -5.75 -26.75 -1.04
C GLU A 8 -5.88 -25.23 -1.23
N SER A 9 -6.36 -24.56 -0.19
CA SER A 9 -6.26 -23.13 -0.08
C SER A 9 -4.76 -22.84 -0.20
N ASN A 10 -4.36 -22.34 -1.36
CA ASN A 10 -3.04 -21.82 -1.61
C ASN A 10 -2.88 -20.52 -0.80
N ASP A 11 -2.94 -20.67 0.53
CA ASP A 11 -2.55 -19.64 1.47
C ASP A 11 -1.05 -19.52 1.30
N MET A 12 -0.68 -18.45 0.60
CA MET A 12 0.67 -18.07 0.29
C MET A 12 1.41 -17.88 1.63
N ASN A 13 2.04 -18.95 2.14
CA ASN A 13 2.96 -18.89 3.27
C ASN A 13 4.21 -18.12 2.81
N VAL A 14 4.07 -16.80 2.68
CA VAL A 14 5.17 -15.89 2.42
C VAL A 14 6.13 -16.01 3.59
N THR A 15 7.38 -16.40 3.30
CA THR A 15 8.40 -16.52 4.34
C THR A 15 8.74 -15.15 4.91
N ASP A 16 9.19 -15.08 6.17
CA ASP A 16 9.66 -13.83 6.78
C ASP A 16 10.73 -13.12 5.94
N ALA A 17 11.57 -13.89 5.24
CA ALA A 17 12.59 -13.38 4.34
C ALA A 17 11.99 -12.71 3.09
N GLU A 18 10.93 -13.27 2.52
CA GLU A 18 10.21 -12.66 1.40
C GLU A 18 9.43 -11.42 1.85
N LEU A 19 8.75 -11.50 3.00
CA LEU A 19 8.06 -10.35 3.59
C LEU A 19 9.04 -9.19 3.81
N SER A 20 10.21 -9.45 4.38
CA SER A 20 11.25 -8.43 4.58
C SER A 20 11.71 -7.78 3.28
N LYS A 21 11.88 -8.57 2.20
CA LYS A 21 12.23 -8.05 0.87
C LYS A 21 11.12 -7.18 0.29
N VAL A 22 9.87 -7.64 0.34
CA VAL A 22 8.72 -6.89 -0.16
C VAL A 22 8.56 -5.58 0.62
N THR A 23 8.67 -5.61 1.94
CA THR A 23 8.60 -4.38 2.75
C THR A 23 9.72 -3.40 2.39
N THR A 24 10.93 -3.89 2.13
CA THR A 24 12.04 -3.02 1.68
C THR A 24 11.72 -2.33 0.35
N ILE A 25 11.15 -3.07 -0.61
CA ILE A 25 10.73 -2.51 -1.91
C ILE A 25 9.65 -1.44 -1.71
N VAL A 26 8.65 -1.72 -0.85
CA VAL A 26 7.58 -0.77 -0.55
C VAL A 26 8.14 0.47 0.14
N ILE A 27 9.07 0.35 1.09
CA ILE A 27 9.71 1.50 1.75
C ILE A 27 10.40 2.43 0.74
N GLU A 28 11.13 1.86 -0.24
CA GLU A 28 11.77 2.65 -1.30
C GLU A 28 10.73 3.29 -2.24
N LEU A 29 9.61 2.63 -2.52
CA LEU A 29 8.48 3.22 -3.23
C LEU A 29 7.88 4.41 -2.45
N LEU A 30 7.58 4.25 -1.17
CA LEU A 30 7.02 5.31 -0.33
C LEU A 30 7.97 6.52 -0.22
N LYS A 31 9.28 6.26 -0.21
CA LYS A 31 10.29 7.31 -0.29
C LYS A 31 10.23 8.07 -1.62
N LYS A 32 10.07 7.37 -2.76
CA LYS A 32 9.84 8.02 -4.06
C LYS A 32 8.54 8.81 -4.10
N TRP A 33 7.54 8.39 -3.32
CA TRP A 33 6.32 9.17 -3.09
C TRP A 33 6.48 10.42 -2.23
N GLY A 34 7.69 10.66 -1.70
CA GLY A 34 8.00 11.82 -0.87
C GLY A 34 7.49 11.68 0.57
N LEU A 35 7.18 10.47 1.03
CA LEU A 35 6.69 10.24 2.39
C LEU A 35 7.84 10.26 3.41
N ASN A 36 7.57 10.82 4.59
CA ASN A 36 8.49 10.78 5.73
C ASN A 36 8.36 9.48 6.53
N GLU A 37 9.29 9.21 7.45
CA GLU A 37 9.30 7.96 8.23
C GLU A 37 8.00 7.73 9.01
N LYS A 38 7.44 8.77 9.64
CA LYS A 38 6.18 8.65 10.39
C LYS A 38 5.02 8.21 9.48
N GLN A 39 4.95 8.76 8.27
CA GLN A 39 3.95 8.40 7.27
C GLN A 39 4.16 6.97 6.75
N LYS A 40 5.42 6.57 6.51
CA LYS A 40 5.75 5.20 6.08
C LYS A 40 5.32 4.17 7.11
N THR A 41 5.69 4.37 8.38
CA THR A 41 5.31 3.48 9.48
C THR A 41 3.80 3.41 9.64
N ALA A 42 3.09 4.55 9.53
CA ALA A 42 1.63 4.56 9.62
C ALA A 42 0.94 3.76 8.50
N LEU A 43 1.47 3.80 7.28
CA LEU A 43 0.88 3.07 6.15
C LEU A 43 1.17 1.56 6.19
N ILE A 44 2.42 1.20 6.47
CA ILE A 44 2.86 -0.20 6.51
C ILE A 44 2.28 -0.90 7.76
N GLY A 45 2.22 -0.19 8.88
CA GLY A 45 1.86 -0.77 10.17
C GLY A 45 3.01 -1.56 10.81
N GLU A 46 2.68 -2.31 11.85
CA GLU A 46 3.63 -3.18 12.53
C GLU A 46 3.89 -4.45 11.71
N PHE A 47 5.14 -4.92 11.70
CA PHE A 47 5.53 -6.15 10.99
C PHE A 47 4.82 -7.42 11.48
N THR A 48 4.40 -7.41 12.74
CA THR A 48 3.66 -8.50 13.38
C THR A 48 2.15 -8.42 13.15
N SER A 49 1.67 -7.34 12.51
CA SER A 49 0.25 -7.19 12.24
C SER A 49 -0.21 -8.19 11.19
N PRO A 50 -1.35 -8.89 11.40
CA PRO A 50 -1.91 -9.77 10.39
C PRO A 50 -2.28 -9.02 9.09
N GLU A 51 -2.41 -7.69 9.14
CA GLU A 51 -2.78 -6.87 7.99
C GLU A 51 -1.61 -6.49 7.08
N ILE A 52 -0.36 -6.77 7.47
CA ILE A 52 0.81 -6.27 6.74
C ILE A 52 0.81 -6.72 5.27
N HIS A 53 0.48 -7.99 4.99
CA HIS A 53 0.42 -8.51 3.62
C HIS A 53 -0.58 -7.74 2.77
N MET A 54 -1.76 -7.45 3.32
CA MET A 54 -2.79 -6.67 2.65
C MET A 54 -2.32 -5.24 2.40
N ARG A 55 -1.72 -4.58 3.40
CA ARG A 55 -1.22 -3.21 3.31
C ARG A 55 -0.13 -3.06 2.25
N LEU A 56 0.85 -3.97 2.24
CA LEU A 56 1.92 -3.98 1.22
C LEU A 56 1.33 -4.18 -0.19
N SER A 57 0.40 -5.12 -0.34
CA SER A 57 -0.27 -5.40 -1.62
C SER A 57 -1.07 -4.19 -2.12
N LEU A 58 -1.82 -3.53 -1.24
CA LEU A 58 -2.57 -2.32 -1.58
C LEU A 58 -1.66 -1.19 -2.06
N LEU A 59 -0.53 -0.96 -1.40
CA LEU A 59 0.41 0.10 -1.79
C LEU A 59 1.04 -0.17 -3.16
N LEU A 60 1.38 -1.42 -3.46
CA LEU A 60 1.88 -1.83 -4.77
C LEU A 60 0.81 -1.68 -5.85
N ASN A 61 -0.42 -2.12 -5.60
CA ASN A 61 -1.54 -1.99 -6.54
C ASN A 61 -1.87 -0.53 -6.83
N ILE A 62 -1.89 0.35 -5.81
CA ILE A 62 -2.06 1.80 -6.04
C ILE A 62 -0.98 2.31 -7.00
N HIS A 63 0.27 1.90 -6.80
CA HIS A 63 1.34 2.35 -7.69
C HIS A 63 1.19 1.80 -9.12
N GLU A 64 0.74 0.56 -9.28
CA GLU A 64 0.41 -0.02 -10.59
C GLU A 64 -0.68 0.78 -11.30
N GLU A 65 -1.80 1.04 -10.65
CA GLU A 65 -2.90 1.83 -11.20
C GLU A 65 -2.45 3.26 -11.58
N LEU A 66 -1.63 3.90 -10.75
CA LEU A 66 -1.09 5.24 -11.07
C LEU A 66 -0.25 5.23 -12.36
N ARG A 67 0.49 4.16 -12.65
CA ARG A 67 1.26 4.03 -13.90
C ARG A 67 0.39 3.72 -15.11
N LEU A 68 -0.80 3.17 -14.92
CA LEU A 68 -1.77 2.96 -16.00
C LEU A 68 -2.54 4.26 -16.32
N MET A 69 -2.79 5.08 -15.30
CA MET A 69 -3.58 6.30 -15.42
C MET A 69 -2.77 7.54 -15.82
N PHE A 70 -1.46 7.55 -15.54
CA PHE A 70 -0.61 8.71 -15.78
C PHE A 70 0.67 8.34 -16.52
N ASP A 71 1.00 9.13 -17.55
CA ASP A 71 2.28 9.01 -18.26
C ASP A 71 3.38 9.90 -17.66
N ASN A 72 3.02 10.84 -16.78
CA ASN A 72 3.97 11.80 -16.21
C ASN A 72 4.43 11.37 -14.81
N PRO A 73 5.76 11.37 -14.55
CA PRO A 73 6.31 10.91 -13.28
C PRO A 73 5.88 11.77 -12.09
N LEU A 74 5.54 13.05 -12.34
CA LEU A 74 5.08 13.96 -11.32
C LEU A 74 3.78 13.47 -10.68
N ASN A 75 2.80 13.02 -11.48
CA ASN A 75 1.56 12.46 -10.93
C ASN A 75 1.76 11.05 -10.38
N ILE A 76 2.57 10.20 -11.01
CA ILE A 76 2.82 8.82 -10.53
C ILE A 76 3.45 8.83 -9.14
N PHE A 77 4.47 9.67 -8.93
CA PHE A 77 5.20 9.70 -7.67
C PHE A 77 4.68 10.77 -6.71
N GLY A 78 4.15 11.88 -7.21
CA GLY A 78 3.62 12.96 -6.38
C GLY A 78 2.20 12.72 -5.85
N PHE A 79 1.45 11.74 -6.38
CA PHE A 79 0.04 11.52 -6.05
C PHE A 79 -0.27 11.60 -4.55
N MET A 80 0.49 10.88 -3.73
CA MET A 80 0.23 10.80 -2.29
C MET A 80 0.41 12.13 -1.55
N THR A 81 1.23 13.03 -2.08
CA THR A 81 1.63 14.30 -1.44
C THR A 81 1.06 15.53 -2.14
N MET A 82 0.36 15.37 -3.25
CA MET A 82 -0.30 16.45 -3.99
C MET A 82 -1.74 16.65 -3.53
N ILE A 83 -2.21 17.90 -3.58
CA ILE A 83 -3.61 18.22 -3.39
C ILE A 83 -4.40 17.53 -4.50
N ASN A 84 -5.40 16.73 -4.13
CA ASN A 84 -6.25 16.04 -5.08
C ASN A 84 -7.69 16.54 -4.94
N HIS A 85 -8.22 17.16 -6.00
CA HIS A 85 -9.57 17.72 -6.03
C HIS A 85 -10.64 16.70 -6.48
N ASN A 86 -10.24 15.52 -6.94
CA ASN A 86 -11.17 14.47 -7.30
C ASN A 86 -11.76 13.82 -6.04
N GLU A 87 -12.97 13.28 -6.16
CA GLU A 87 -13.54 12.38 -5.16
C GLU A 87 -12.60 11.16 -4.99
N PRO A 88 -12.32 10.69 -3.75
CA PRO A 88 -12.87 11.11 -2.45
C PRO A 88 -12.02 12.13 -1.68
N PHE A 89 -11.06 12.79 -2.32
CA PHE A 89 -10.07 13.62 -1.64
C PHE A 89 -10.51 15.07 -1.45
N TYR A 90 -11.34 15.61 -2.34
CA TYR A 90 -12.01 16.91 -2.19
C TYR A 90 -11.08 18.07 -1.76
N GLY A 91 -9.87 18.13 -2.32
CA GLY A 91 -8.85 19.15 -2.04
C GLY A 91 -7.89 18.79 -0.90
N ILE A 92 -7.95 17.57 -0.38
CA ILE A 92 -7.01 17.04 0.62
C ILE A 92 -5.95 16.20 -0.09
N ARG A 93 -4.75 16.11 0.48
CA ARG A 93 -3.74 15.16 -0.01
C ARG A 93 -4.11 13.74 0.39
N PRO A 94 -3.94 12.73 -0.49
CA PRO A 94 -4.27 11.35 -0.15
C PRO A 94 -3.64 10.87 1.17
N ILE A 95 -2.39 11.26 1.45
CA ILE A 95 -1.71 10.90 2.69
C ILE A 95 -2.37 11.47 3.96
N ASP A 96 -2.92 12.69 3.88
CA ASP A 96 -3.52 13.34 5.05
C ASP A 96 -4.88 12.71 5.39
N LEU A 97 -5.64 12.31 4.37
CA LEU A 97 -6.91 11.60 4.56
C LEU A 97 -6.69 10.23 5.23
N LEU A 98 -5.63 9.51 4.84
CA LEU A 98 -5.25 8.24 5.44
C LEU A 98 -4.78 8.42 6.89
N HIS A 99 -3.96 9.44 7.16
CA HIS A 99 -3.48 9.72 8.52
C HIS A 99 -4.63 10.06 9.48
N ALA A 100 -5.62 10.83 9.01
CA ALA A 100 -6.79 11.19 9.81
C ALA A 100 -7.71 10.01 10.13
N LYS A 101 -7.75 8.99 9.27
CA LYS A 101 -8.49 7.74 9.54
C LYS A 101 -7.73 6.85 10.52
N ILE A 102 -6.42 6.68 10.33
CA ILE A 102 -5.59 5.80 11.18
C ILE A 102 -5.52 6.28 12.64
N LEU A 103 -5.60 7.59 12.91
CA LEU A 103 -5.56 8.13 14.28
C LEU A 103 -6.93 8.16 15.00
N LYS A 104 -8.00 7.67 14.37
CA LYS A 104 -9.36 7.69 14.94
C LYS A 104 -9.86 6.31 15.38
N ASP A 105 -9.09 5.27 15.13
CA ASP A 105 -9.34 3.88 15.55
C ASP A 105 -8.28 3.46 16.58
#